data_AF-A0A941HWW8-F1
#
_entry.id   AF-A0A941HWW8-F1
#
_cell.length_a   1.000
_cell.length_b   1.000
_cell.length_c   1.000
_cell.angle_alpha   90.00
_cell.angle_beta   90.00
_cell.angle_gamma   90.00
#
_symmetry.space_group_name_H-M   'P 1'
#
loop_
_entity.id
_entity.type
_entity.pdbx_description
1 polymer ?
#
loop_
_entity_poly.entity_id
_entity_poly.type
_entity_poly.pdbx_seq_one_letter_code
_entity_poly.pdbx_strand_id
1 'polypeptide(L)'
;MPAYTIVTTSAAQGSDAAEMNTLTDDFGSEAEAVGYSRRMADEMLGLAAQLSLDFDYSNVALYDGDLLDEDLDPDHPALIGVWVLDEDGAAFVPADEFRDVVTETA
;
A
#
# COMPACT_ATOMS: atom_id res chain seq x y z
N MET A 1 -14.06 12.76 -11.85
CA MET A 1 -13.60 11.40 -11.52
C MET A 1 -13.37 11.42 -10.02
N PRO A 2 -13.67 10.35 -9.28
CA PRO A 2 -13.29 10.27 -7.86
C PRO A 2 -11.75 10.25 -7.72
N ALA A 3 -11.24 11.02 -6.77
CA ALA A 3 -9.83 10.99 -6.40
C ALA A 3 -9.56 9.80 -5.46
N TYR A 4 -8.36 9.22 -5.57
CA TYR A 4 -7.89 8.19 -4.67
C TYR A 4 -6.44 8.46 -4.31
N THR A 5 -6.09 8.14 -3.07
CA THR A 5 -4.75 8.29 -2.55
C THR A 5 -4.11 6.91 -2.39
N ILE A 6 -2.88 6.76 -2.89
CA ILE A 6 -2.08 5.54 -2.79
C ILE A 6 -0.85 5.85 -1.94
N VAL A 7 -0.63 5.05 -0.91
CA VAL A 7 0.56 5.15 -0.05
C VAL A 7 1.39 3.90 -0.26
N THR A 8 2.64 4.05 -0.67
CA THR A 8 3.61 2.96 -0.71
C THR A 8 4.52 3.05 0.51
N THR A 9 4.61 1.95 1.24
CA THR A 9 5.52 1.80 2.38
C THR A 9 6.54 0.72 2.04
N SER A 10 7.82 1.03 2.17
CA SER A 10 8.90 0.07 1.89
C SER A 10 9.91 0.06 3.03
N ALA A 11 10.05 -1.06 3.72
CA ALA A 11 11.13 -1.28 4.69
C ALA A 11 12.04 -2.40 4.17
N ALA A 12 13.16 -2.01 3.56
CA ALA A 12 14.18 -2.95 3.11
C ALA A 12 15.10 -3.35 4.29
N GLN A 13 15.53 -4.62 4.30
CA GLN A 13 16.43 -5.16 5.30
C GLN A 13 17.76 -4.40 5.31
N GLY A 14 18.17 -3.93 6.49
CA GLY A 14 19.37 -3.11 6.66
C GLY A 14 19.19 -1.61 6.39
N SER A 15 17.97 -1.15 6.13
CA SER A 15 17.61 0.27 6.18
C SER A 15 17.12 0.64 7.59
N ASP A 16 17.63 1.73 8.16
CA ASP A 16 17.21 2.25 9.47
C ASP A 16 15.82 2.92 9.43
N ALA A 17 15.23 3.12 8.25
CA ALA A 17 13.94 3.78 8.08
C ALA A 17 13.09 3.15 6.97
N ALA A 18 11.78 3.08 7.21
CA ALA A 18 10.80 2.80 6.17
C ALA A 18 10.62 4.03 5.28
N GLU A 19 10.63 3.82 3.97
CA GLU A 19 10.33 4.85 2.99
C GLU A 19 8.83 4.85 2.71
N MET A 20 8.19 6.01 2.92
CA MET A 20 6.80 6.24 2.55
C MET A 20 6.68 7.25 1.41
N ASN A 21 5.91 6.90 0.39
CA ASN A 21 5.55 7.80 -0.69
C ASN A 21 4.03 7.83 -0.89
N THR A 22 3.50 9.01 -1.15
CA THR A 22 2.06 9.23 -1.36
C THR A 22 1.83 9.76 -2.76
N LEU A 23 0.86 9.18 -3.46
CA LEU A 23 0.40 9.59 -4.78
C LEU A 23 -1.12 9.76 -4.73
N THR A 24 -1.64 10.88 -5.22
CA THR A 24 -3.08 11.04 -5.45
C THR A 24 -3.36 11.22 -6.93
N ASP A 25 -4.40 10.54 -7.42
CA ASP A 25 -4.82 10.61 -8.81
C ASP A 25 -6.34 10.41 -8.95
N ASP A 26 -6.89 10.76 -10.11
CA ASP A 26 -8.29 10.67 -10.48
C ASP A 26 -8.55 9.35 -11.23
N PHE A 27 -9.42 8.50 -10.70
CA PHE A 27 -9.76 7.21 -11.33
C PHE A 27 -11.22 7.15 -11.79
N GLY A 28 -11.51 6.34 -12.80
CA GLY A 28 -12.87 6.12 -13.28
C GLY A 28 -13.77 5.39 -12.27
N SER A 29 -13.18 4.56 -11.40
CA SER A 29 -13.85 3.77 -10.36
C SER A 29 -12.86 3.19 -9.36
N GLU A 30 -13.36 2.70 -8.21
CA GLU A 30 -12.56 1.98 -7.21
C GLU A 30 -11.84 0.77 -7.83
N ALA A 31 -12.52 -0.01 -8.67
CA ALA A 31 -11.92 -1.17 -9.35
C ALA A 31 -10.72 -0.80 -10.23
N GLU A 32 -10.74 0.40 -10.82
CA GLU A 32 -9.63 0.92 -11.60
C GLU A 32 -8.45 1.32 -10.69
N ALA A 33 -8.72 1.98 -9.57
CA ALA A 33 -7.72 2.34 -8.57
C ALA A 33 -7.08 1.09 -7.92
N VAL A 34 -7.88 0.05 -7.62
CA VAL A 34 -7.39 -1.25 -7.15
C VAL A 34 -6.51 -1.92 -8.21
N GLY A 35 -6.91 -1.89 -9.48
CA GLY A 35 -6.11 -2.44 -10.57
C GLY A 35 -4.80 -1.67 -10.84
N TYR A 36 -4.79 -0.36 -10.59
CA TYR A 36 -3.60 0.47 -10.66
C TYR A 36 -2.64 0.19 -9.50
N SER A 37 -3.14 0.21 -8.26
CA SER A 37 -2.34 -0.09 -7.06
C SER A 37 -1.75 -1.50 -7.08
N ARG A 38 -2.48 -2.49 -7.61
CA ARG A 38 -1.92 -3.83 -7.87
C ARG A 38 -0.68 -3.79 -8.74
N ARG A 39 -0.76 -3.11 -9.89
CA ARG A 39 0.38 -2.99 -10.80
C ARG A 39 1.55 -2.29 -10.12
N MET A 40 1.29 -1.30 -9.29
CA MET A 40 2.33 -0.64 -8.51
C MET A 40 3.00 -1.60 -7.52
N ALA A 41 2.23 -2.44 -6.83
CA ALA A 41 2.78 -3.48 -5.94
C ALA A 41 3.61 -4.53 -6.70
N ASP A 42 3.13 -5.01 -7.84
CA ASP A 42 3.86 -5.94 -8.71
C ASP A 42 5.19 -5.33 -9.21
N GLU A 43 5.19 -4.05 -9.60
CA GLU A 43 6.41 -3.34 -10.03
C GLU A 43 7.39 -3.16 -8.87
N MET A 44 6.91 -2.87 -7.65
CA MET A 44 7.76 -2.78 -6.46
C MET A 44 8.44 -4.11 -6.15
N LEU A 45 7.72 -5.24 -6.23
CA LEU A 45 8.31 -6.59 -6.10
C LEU A 45 9.35 -6.86 -7.19
N GLY A 46 9.03 -6.49 -8.43
CA GLY A 46 9.97 -6.62 -9.55
C GLY A 46 11.25 -5.82 -9.34
N LEU A 47 11.15 -4.60 -8.83
CA LEU A 47 12.30 -3.76 -8.50
C LEU A 47 13.11 -4.34 -7.34
N ALA A 48 12.46 -4.83 -6.29
CA ALA A 48 13.12 -5.48 -5.16
C ALA A 48 13.94 -6.69 -5.61
N ALA A 49 13.35 -7.56 -6.43
CA ALA A 49 14.02 -8.72 -6.99
C ALA A 49 15.23 -8.32 -7.86
N GLN A 50 15.11 -7.28 -8.69
CA GLN A 50 16.21 -6.77 -9.51
C GLN A 50 17.36 -6.20 -8.68
N LEU A 51 17.04 -5.53 -7.58
CA LEU A 51 18.00 -4.90 -6.68
C LEU A 51 18.53 -5.87 -5.60
N SER A 52 18.01 -7.10 -5.56
CA SER A 52 18.29 -8.09 -4.50
C SER A 52 18.03 -7.50 -3.10
N LEU A 53 16.92 -6.77 -2.97
CA LEU A 53 16.43 -6.23 -1.71
C LEU A 53 15.48 -7.24 -1.07
N ASP A 54 15.79 -7.63 0.16
CA ASP A 54 14.83 -8.31 1.03
C ASP A 54 13.95 -7.26 1.71
N PHE A 55 12.63 -7.43 1.62
CA PHE A 55 11.69 -6.60 2.37
C PHE A 55 11.42 -7.22 3.73
N ASP A 56 11.59 -6.44 4.81
CA ASP A 56 11.11 -6.80 6.14
C ASP A 56 9.60 -6.57 6.25
N TYR A 57 9.13 -5.44 5.68
CA TYR A 57 7.71 -5.11 5.61
C TYR A 57 7.50 -4.07 4.49
N SER A 58 6.71 -4.42 3.48
CA SER A 58 6.35 -3.51 2.39
C SER A 58 4.87 -3.63 2.04
N ASN A 59 4.24 -2.50 1.76
CA ASN A 59 2.83 -2.46 1.39
C ASN A 59 2.50 -1.34 0.39
N VAL A 60 1.36 -1.50 -0.29
CA VAL A 60 0.70 -0.44 -1.07
C VAL A 60 -0.73 -0.29 -0.56
N ALA A 61 -1.00 0.75 0.21
CA ALA A 61 -2.32 1.07 0.73
C ALA A 61 -3.09 1.97 -0.24
N LEU A 62 -4.40 1.75 -0.34
CA LEU A 62 -5.32 2.53 -1.17
C LEU A 62 -6.40 3.17 -0.30
N TYR A 63 -6.62 4.46 -0.49
CA TYR A 63 -7.60 5.27 0.22
C TYR A 63 -8.56 5.98 -0.75
N ASP A 64 -9.80 6.14 -0.32
CA ASP A 64 -10.81 6.96 -1.02
C ASP A 64 -10.57 8.46 -0.77
N GLY A 65 -10.54 9.25 -1.84
CA GLY A 65 -10.38 10.70 -1.76
C GLY A 65 -8.96 11.22 -2.00
N ASP A 66 -8.85 12.54 -2.01
CA ASP A 66 -7.60 13.30 -2.08
C ASP A 66 -7.15 13.62 -0.65
N LEU A 67 -6.12 12.91 -0.18
CA LEU A 67 -5.66 12.92 1.21
C LEU A 67 -4.16 13.29 1.31
N LEU A 68 -3.61 13.99 0.32
CA LEU A 68 -2.19 14.33 0.23
C LEU A 68 -1.65 15.11 1.44
N ASP A 69 -2.51 15.92 2.05
CA ASP A 69 -2.18 16.76 3.22
C ASP A 69 -2.58 16.10 4.56
N GLU A 70 -3.08 14.86 4.54
CA GLU A 70 -3.51 14.14 5.74
C GLU A 70 -2.44 13.18 6.27
N ASP A 71 -2.47 12.94 7.59
CA ASP A 71 -1.64 11.93 8.22
C ASP A 71 -2.34 10.57 8.03
N LEU A 72 -1.81 9.77 7.10
CA LEU A 72 -2.42 8.52 6.70
C LEU A 72 -1.86 7.35 7.49
N ASP A 73 -2.75 6.68 8.21
CA ASP A 73 -2.46 5.48 8.98
C ASP A 73 -3.50 4.36 8.68
N PRO A 74 -3.22 3.10 9.05
CA PRO A 74 -4.13 1.98 8.82
C PRO A 74 -5.54 2.09 9.42
N ASP A 75 -5.73 2.89 10.47
CA ASP A 75 -7.02 3.14 11.10
C ASP A 75 -7.82 4.23 10.37
N HIS A 76 -7.20 4.94 9.41
CA HIS A 76 -7.86 6.01 8.67
C HIS A 76 -9.14 5.49 7.99
N PRO A 77 -10.30 6.15 8.17
CA PRO A 77 -11.60 5.64 7.74
C PRO A 77 -11.73 5.51 6.22
N ALA A 78 -10.94 6.28 5.48
CA ALA A 78 -10.90 6.23 4.02
C ALA A 78 -10.11 5.03 3.45
N LEU A 79 -9.45 4.22 4.30
CA LEU A 79 -8.72 3.04 3.83
C LEU A 79 -9.69 2.06 3.15
N ILE A 80 -9.37 1.69 1.91
CA ILE A 80 -10.10 0.69 1.11
C ILE A 80 -9.45 -0.69 1.32
N GLY A 81 -8.13 -0.74 1.30
CA GLY A 81 -7.36 -1.96 1.52
C GLY A 81 -5.88 -1.78 1.23
N VAL A 82 -5.14 -2.85 1.47
CA VAL A 82 -3.68 -2.86 1.44
C VAL A 82 -3.19 -4.04 0.63
N TRP A 83 -2.31 -3.80 -0.34
CA TRP A 83 -1.49 -4.86 -0.91
C TRP A 83 -0.31 -5.11 0.02
N VAL A 84 -0.23 -6.30 0.62
CA VAL A 84 0.91 -6.75 1.41
C VAL A 84 1.89 -7.43 0.46
N LEU A 85 3.15 -7.02 0.50
CA LEU A 85 4.22 -7.49 -0.38
C LEU A 85 5.12 -8.43 0.41
N ASP A 86 5.29 -9.63 -0.09
CA ASP A 86 6.12 -10.68 0.51
C ASP A 86 6.83 -11.50 -0.59
N GLU A 87 7.66 -12.49 -0.22
CA GLU A 87 8.38 -13.37 -1.15
C GLU A 87 7.46 -14.15 -2.10
N ASP A 88 6.23 -14.46 -1.66
CA ASP A 88 5.20 -15.13 -2.48
C ASP A 88 4.50 -14.19 -3.47
N GLY A 89 4.63 -12.88 -3.32
CA GLY A 89 4.03 -11.86 -4.19
C GLY A 89 3.19 -10.82 -3.45
N ALA A 90 2.26 -10.18 -4.18
CA ALA A 90 1.36 -9.17 -3.63
C ALA A 90 -0.03 -9.76 -3.32
N ALA A 91 -0.46 -9.65 -2.07
CA ALA A 91 -1.78 -10.09 -1.61
C ALA A 91 -2.65 -8.91 -1.18
N PHE A 92 -3.88 -8.82 -1.67
CA PHE A 92 -4.81 -7.75 -1.28
C PHE A 92 -5.56 -8.13 -0.01
N VAL A 93 -5.47 -7.26 1.00
CA VAL A 93 -6.19 -7.35 2.26
C VAL A 93 -7.16 -6.17 2.34
N PRO A 94 -8.49 -6.41 2.37
CA PRO A 94 -9.47 -5.35 2.55
C PRO A 94 -9.29 -4.62 3.88
N ALA A 95 -9.68 -3.35 3.98
CA ALA A 95 -9.48 -2.54 5.18
C ALA A 95 -10.07 -3.15 6.46
N ASP A 96 -11.28 -3.71 6.40
CA ASP A 96 -11.92 -4.38 7.55
C ASP A 96 -11.08 -5.57 8.07
N GLU A 97 -10.51 -6.37 7.16
CA GLU A 97 -9.66 -7.50 7.51
C GLU A 97 -8.29 -7.03 8.02
N PHE A 98 -7.71 -6.02 7.38
CA PHE A 98 -6.41 -5.47 7.74
C PHE A 98 -6.41 -4.90 9.16
N ARG A 99 -7.47 -4.19 9.55
CA ARG A 99 -7.62 -3.63 10.90
C ARG A 99 -7.74 -4.71 11.98
N ASP A 100 -8.40 -5.82 11.69
CA ASP A 100 -8.51 -6.95 12.62
C ASP A 100 -7.13 -7.58 12.88
N VAL A 101 -6.36 -7.81 11.81
CA VAL A 101 -4.99 -8.38 11.88
C VAL A 101 -4.02 -7.48 12.66
N VAL A 102 -4.08 -6.15 12.45
CA VAL A 102 -3.25 -5.20 13.18
C VAL A 102 -3.65 -5.15 14.67
N THR A 103 -4.94 -5.29 14.98
CA THR A 103 -5.43 -5.27 16.36
C THR A 103 -5.05 -6.53 17.15
N GLU A 104 -5.00 -7.70 16.52
CA GLU A 104 -4.61 -8.96 17.17
C GLU A 104 -3.10 -9.07 17.45
N THR A 105 -2.27 -8.25 16.80
CA THR A 105 -0.81 -8.26 16.96
C THR A 105 -0.27 -7.16 17.89
N ALA A 106 -1.14 -6.33 18.46
CA ALA A 106 -0.81 -5.21 19.36
C ALA A 106 -0.82 -5.54 20.86
#